data_AF-A0AAD9XM64-F1
#
_entry.id   AF-A0AAD9XM64-F1
#
_cell.length_a   1.000
_cell.length_b   1.000
_cell.length_c   1.000
_cell.angle_alpha   90.00
_cell.angle_beta   90.00
_cell.angle_gamma   90.00
#
_symmetry.space_group_name_H-M   'P 1'
#
loop_
_entity.id
_entity.type
_entity.pdbx_description
1 polymer ?
#
loop_
_entity_poly.entity_id
_entity_poly.type
_entity_poly.pdbx_seq_one_letter_code
_entity_poly.pdbx_strand_id
1 'polypeptide(L)'
;FDNWHLDGPLLSKWSSRVVYDSNLPLNAMVNAIVLVDSWNWLATMSIDLVEIRSRMPSYNPNYNIEDSIRWLPSSNGIYSASSALASLRAPHLLVLWFKLVWFP
;
A
#
# COMPACT_ATOMS: atom_id res chain seq x y z
N PHE A 1 3.88 -6.62 -1.16
CA PHE A 1 3.99 -5.42 -0.30
C PHE A 1 2.62 -4.78 -0.26
N ASP A 2 2.16 -4.43 0.95
CA ASP A 2 0.92 -3.69 1.10
C ASP A 2 1.16 -2.23 0.69
N ASN A 3 0.28 -1.69 -0.16
CA ASN A 3 0.43 -0.34 -0.69
C ASN A 3 -0.32 0.61 0.23
N TRP A 4 0.44 1.26 1.13
CA TRP A 4 -0.14 2.22 2.07
C TRP A 4 -0.61 3.52 1.39
N HIS A 5 -0.09 3.84 0.20
CA HIS A 5 -0.48 5.02 -0.57
C HIS A 5 -1.57 4.67 -1.60
N LEU A 6 -2.58 5.54 -1.75
CA LEU A 6 -3.75 5.32 -2.61
C LEU A 6 -3.39 5.05 -4.08
N ASP A 7 -2.32 5.67 -4.55
CA ASP A 7 -1.82 5.52 -5.92
C ASP A 7 -0.84 4.33 -6.12
N GLY A 8 -0.72 3.45 -5.14
CA GLY A 8 0.17 2.29 -5.20
C GLY A 8 1.59 2.56 -4.67
N PRO A 9 2.58 1.72 -5.03
CA PRO A 9 3.92 1.82 -4.50
C PRO A 9 4.60 3.13 -4.92
N LEU A 10 5.13 3.90 -3.96
CA LEU A 10 5.74 5.21 -4.24
C LEU A 10 6.83 5.16 -5.33
N LEU A 11 7.71 4.16 -5.27
CA LEU A 11 8.80 3.98 -6.24
C LEU A 11 8.31 3.76 -7.68
N SER A 12 7.14 3.15 -7.85
CA SER A 12 6.58 2.89 -9.17
C SER A 12 6.11 4.17 -9.87
N LYS A 13 5.70 5.17 -9.09
CA LYS A 13 5.08 6.39 -9.60
C LYS A 13 5.99 7.62 -9.54
N TRP A 14 6.82 7.74 -8.50
CA TRP A 14 7.71 8.91 -8.29
C TRP A 14 9.21 8.56 -8.30
N SER A 15 9.60 7.35 -8.72
CA SER A 15 11.00 6.91 -8.83
C SER A 15 11.76 6.83 -7.49
N SER A 16 13.05 6.49 -7.53
CA SER A 16 13.94 6.43 -6.35
C SER A 16 14.27 7.81 -5.78
N ARG A 17 14.01 8.88 -6.53
CA ARG A 17 14.29 10.26 -6.09
C ARG A 17 13.54 10.63 -4.82
N VAL A 18 12.30 10.16 -4.64
CA VAL A 18 11.53 10.45 -3.42
C VAL A 18 12.14 9.85 -2.17
N VAL A 19 12.90 8.76 -2.28
CA VAL A 19 13.63 8.18 -1.15
C VAL A 19 14.78 9.10 -0.75
N TYR A 20 15.52 9.61 -1.74
CA TYR A 20 16.59 10.57 -1.49
C TYR A 20 16.05 11.87 -0.91
N ASP A 21 15.04 12.46 -1.53
CA ASP A 21 14.45 13.74 -1.14
C ASP A 21 13.75 13.65 0.23
N SER A 22 13.18 12.49 0.57
CA SER A 22 12.60 12.27 1.89
C SER A 22 13.64 12.00 2.96
N ASN A 23 14.93 11.84 2.67
CA ASN A 23 15.93 11.54 3.70
C ASN A 23 15.54 10.37 4.64
N LEU A 24 14.68 9.46 4.17
CA LEU A 24 14.24 8.27 4.89
C LEU A 24 15.02 7.07 4.35
N PRO A 25 15.40 6.12 5.20
CA PRO A 25 16.01 4.90 4.72
C PRO A 25 14.99 4.10 3.87
N LEU A 26 15.48 3.30 2.92
CA LEU A 26 14.64 2.47 2.02
C LEU A 26 13.69 1.53 2.77
N ASN A 27 14.03 1.15 4.00
CA ASN A 27 13.23 0.30 4.87
C ASN A 27 12.44 1.09 5.93
N ALA A 28 12.28 2.41 5.78
CA ALA A 28 11.45 3.21 6.65
C ALA A 28 10.00 2.70 6.64
N MET A 29 9.41 2.58 7.82
CA MET A 29 7.99 2.29 7.99
C MET A 29 7.18 3.58 7.89
N VAL A 30 5.88 3.47 7.58
CA VAL A 30 4.95 4.62 7.53
C VAL A 30 4.93 5.37 8.86
N ASN A 31 5.17 4.70 9.99
CA ASN A 31 5.24 5.35 11.30
C ASN A 31 6.35 6.40 11.42
N ALA A 32 7.37 6.39 10.55
CA ALA A 32 8.44 7.39 10.54
C ALA A 32 7.93 8.79 10.11
N ILE A 33 6.80 8.83 9.40
CA ILE A 33 6.14 10.06 8.94
C ILE A 33 4.78 10.28 9.61
N VAL A 34 4.52 9.59 10.73
CA VAL A 34 3.30 9.75 11.54
C VAL A 34 3.71 10.22 12.92
N LEU A 35 3.15 11.35 13.38
CA LEU A 35 3.33 11.86 14.72
C LEU A 35 1.98 12.01 15.41
N VAL A 36 1.74 11.11 16.38
CA VAL A 36 0.52 11.02 17.21
C VAL A 36 -0.75 10.98 16.34
N ASP A 37 -1.27 12.17 16.01
CA ASP A 37 -2.53 12.41 15.31
C ASP A 37 -2.33 13.16 13.98
N SER A 38 -1.14 13.09 13.38
CA SER A 38 -0.87 13.82 12.15
C SER A 38 0.23 13.20 11.28
N TRP A 39 0.20 13.55 9.99
CA TRP A 39 1.33 13.34 9.10
C TRP A 39 2.48 14.29 9.47
N ASN A 40 3.61 13.72 9.85
CA ASN A 40 4.86 14.45 10.08
C ASN A 40 5.69 14.44 8.80
N TRP A 41 5.34 15.34 7.87
CA TRP A 41 6.12 15.56 6.66
C TRP A 41 7.44 16.26 6.98
N LEU A 42 8.51 15.84 6.32
CA LEU A 42 9.82 16.45 6.51
C LEU A 42 9.87 17.87 5.93
N ALA A 43 10.73 18.71 6.51
CA ALA A 43 10.83 20.12 6.18
C ALA A 43 11.26 20.37 4.73
N THR A 44 12.05 19.46 4.14
CA THR A 44 12.44 19.53 2.74
C THR A 44 11.38 18.84 1.87
N MET A 45 10.47 19.63 1.30
CA MET A 45 9.46 19.11 0.37
C MET A 45 9.90 19.37 -1.07
N SER A 46 10.44 18.36 -1.74
CA SER A 46 10.59 18.39 -3.20
C SER A 46 9.22 18.37 -3.88
N ILE A 47 9.17 18.69 -5.17
CA ILE A 47 7.92 18.73 -5.95
C ILE A 47 7.16 17.39 -5.84
N ASP A 48 7.87 16.27 -5.92
CA ASP A 48 7.29 14.94 -5.81
C ASP A 48 6.70 14.69 -4.40
N LEU A 49 7.38 15.13 -3.34
CA LEU A 49 6.88 15.02 -1.97
C LEU A 49 5.67 15.91 -1.70
N VAL A 50 5.63 17.11 -2.30
CA VAL A 50 4.45 17.99 -2.25
C VAL A 50 3.26 17.32 -2.93
N GLU A 51 3.50 16.70 -4.09
CA GLU A 51 2.44 15.99 -4.82
C GLU A 51 1.92 14.80 -4.01
N ILE A 52 2.81 13.95 -3.47
CA ILE A 52 2.43 12.83 -2.60
C ILE A 52 1.57 13.34 -1.43
N ARG A 53 2.02 14.39 -0.74
CA ARG A 53 1.27 15.00 0.37
C ARG A 53 -0.12 15.49 -0.05
N SER A 54 -0.25 16.09 -1.23
CA SER A 54 -1.54 16.61 -1.69
C SER A 54 -2.58 15.52 -1.99
N ARG A 55 -2.11 14.29 -2.22
CA ARG A 55 -2.93 13.11 -2.54
C ARG A 55 -3.25 12.25 -1.32
N MET A 56 -2.71 12.62 -0.16
CA MET A 56 -2.86 11.89 1.09
C MET A 56 -4.16 12.26 1.79
N PRO A 57 -4.92 11.26 2.31
CA PRO A 57 -6.09 11.55 3.11
C PRO A 57 -5.69 12.26 4.41
N SER A 58 -6.60 13.07 4.95
CA SER A 58 -6.43 13.65 6.29
C SER A 58 -6.24 12.54 7.31
N TYR A 59 -5.19 12.65 8.13
CA TYR A 59 -4.95 11.70 9.22
C TYR A 59 -5.92 12.00 10.36
N ASN A 60 -6.98 11.20 10.48
CA ASN A 60 -7.99 11.30 11.54
C ASN A 60 -8.29 9.90 12.10
N PRO A 61 -7.34 9.27 12.81
CA PRO A 61 -7.58 7.98 13.45
C PRO A 61 -8.69 8.13 14.51
N ASN A 62 -9.66 7.23 14.50
CA ASN A 62 -10.67 7.17 15.55
C ASN A 62 -10.26 6.09 16.56
N TYR A 63 -9.63 6.51 17.67
CA TYR A 63 -9.16 5.60 18.72
C TYR A 63 -10.26 4.82 19.44
N ASN A 64 -11.53 5.23 19.27
CA ASN A 64 -12.67 4.50 19.84
C ASN A 64 -13.22 3.42 18.90
N ILE A 65 -12.66 3.29 17.69
CA ILE A 65 -13.05 2.28 16.71
C ILE A 65 -11.84 1.38 16.48
N GLU A 66 -11.99 0.09 16.78
CA GLU A 66 -10.99 -0.90 16.39
C GLU A 66 -11.06 -1.15 14.87
N ASP A 67 -9.90 -1.13 14.22
CA ASP A 67 -9.77 -1.55 12.83
C ASP A 67 -10.16 -3.04 12.73
N SER A 68 -11.11 -3.35 11.84
CA SER A 68 -11.56 -4.72 11.59
C SER A 68 -11.39 -5.06 10.12
N ILE A 69 -10.67 -6.15 9.84
CA ILE A 69 -10.60 -6.71 8.50
C ILE A 69 -11.95 -7.40 8.22
N ARG A 70 -12.73 -6.84 7.29
CA ARG A 70 -14.00 -7.42 6.86
C ARG A 70 -13.89 -7.92 5.43
N TRP A 71 -14.25 -9.19 5.23
CA TRP A 71 -14.47 -9.73 3.89
C TRP A 71 -15.77 -9.15 3.35
N LEU A 72 -15.66 -8.28 2.34
CA LEU A 72 -16.85 -7.79 1.65
C LEU A 72 -17.48 -8.94 0.85
N PRO A 73 -18.82 -9.03 0.81
CA PRO A 73 -19.48 -9.98 -0.07
C PRO A 73 -19.01 -9.76 -1.51
N SER A 74 -18.94 -10.85 -2.27
CA SER A 74 -18.81 -10.76 -3.73
C SER A 74 -19.95 -9.87 -4.29
N SER A 75 -19.77 -9.34 -5.50
CA SER A 75 -20.75 -8.44 -6.13
C SER A 75 -22.17 -9.02 -6.25
N ASN A 76 -22.34 -10.33 -6.10
CA ASN A 76 -23.63 -11.03 -6.09
C ASN A 76 -24.07 -11.53 -4.70
N GLY A 77 -23.38 -11.16 -3.62
CA GLY A 77 -23.72 -11.51 -2.24
C GLY A 77 -23.41 -12.96 -1.84
N ILE A 78 -22.85 -13.77 -2.74
CA ILE A 78 -22.57 -15.20 -2.48
C ILE A 78 -21.08 -15.37 -2.21
N TYR A 79 -20.73 -15.58 -0.94
CA TYR A 79 -19.35 -15.87 -0.55
C TYR A 79 -18.98 -17.31 -0.91
N SER A 80 -17.87 -17.48 -1.61
CA SER A 80 -17.21 -18.78 -1.76
C SER A 80 -15.71 -18.64 -1.58
N ALA A 81 -15.06 -19.65 -1.00
CA ALA A 81 -13.59 -19.70 -0.93
C ALA A 81 -12.96 -19.56 -2.32
N SER A 82 -13.63 -20.07 -3.37
CA SER A 82 -13.20 -19.97 -4.76
C SER A 82 -13.19 -18.53 -5.28
N SER A 83 -14.21 -17.72 -4.95
CA SER A 83 -14.29 -16.33 -5.39
C SER A 83 -13.30 -15.43 -4.67
N ALA A 84 -13.08 -15.66 -3.36
CA ALA A 84 -12.05 -14.96 -2.60
C ALA A 84 -10.64 -15.28 -3.12
N LEU A 85 -10.38 -16.55 -3.47
CA LEU A 85 -9.10 -16.95 -4.06
C LEU A 85 -8.91 -16.37 -5.47
N ALA A 86 -9.99 -16.28 -6.27
CA ALA A 86 -9.94 -15.69 -7.59
C ALA A 86 -9.66 -14.17 -7.55
N SER A 87 -10.22 -13.44 -6.58
CA SER A 87 -9.91 -12.00 -6.43
C SER A 87 -8.48 -11.74 -5.93
N LEU A 88 -7.91 -12.67 -5.16
CA LEU A 88 -6.53 -12.57 -4.67
C LEU A 88 -5.49 -12.98 -5.73
N ARG A 89 -5.88 -13.86 -6.66
CA ARG A 89 -5.02 -14.24 -7.78
C ARG A 89 -4.99 -13.09 -8.78
N ALA A 90 -3.90 -12.32 -8.78
CA ALA A 90 -3.53 -11.50 -9.92
C ALA A 90 -3.58 -12.35 -11.21
N PRO A 91 -3.93 -11.77 -12.37
CA PRO A 91 -4.07 -12.49 -13.63
C PRO A 91 -2.68 -12.89 -14.18
N HIS A 92 -1.99 -13.76 -13.46
CA HIS A 92 -0.80 -14.42 -13.97
C HIS A 92 -1.25 -15.63 -14.79
N LEU A 93 -0.58 -15.80 -15.93
CA LEU A 93 -0.73 -16.96 -16.79
C LEU A 93 -0.68 -18.22 -15.92
N LEU A 94 -1.68 -19.09 -16.08
CA LEU A 94 -1.72 -20.41 -15.47
C LEU A 94 -0.55 -21.23 -16.04
N VAL A 95 0.64 -21.07 -15.46
CA VAL A 95 1.78 -21.92 -15.78
C VAL A 95 1.49 -23.29 -15.19
N LEU A 96 1.56 -24.32 -16.03
CA LEU A 96 1.37 -25.70 -15.60
C LEU A 96 2.34 -26.01 -14.46
N TRP A 97 1.82 -26.59 -13.37
CA TRP A 97 2.53 -26.78 -12.10
C TRP A 97 3.90 -27.48 -12.23
N PHE A 98 4.05 -28.35 -13.24
CA PHE A 98 5.30 -29.05 -13.54
C PHE A 98 6.38 -28.18 -14.22
N LYS A 99 6.11 -26.90 -14.49
CA LYS A 99 7.06 -25.93 -15.05
C LYS A 99 7.57 -24.91 -14.02
N LEU A 100 7.23 -25.08 -12.74
CA LEU A 100 7.73 -24.21 -11.67
C LEU A 100 9.13 -24.67 -11.24
N VAL A 101 10.12 -23.77 -11.30
CA VAL A 101 11.48 -24.04 -10.80
C VAL A 101 11.48 -23.91 -9.28
N TRP A 102 12.03 -24.90 -8.58
CA TRP A 102 11.88 -25.05 -7.12
C TRP A 102 12.83 -24.19 -6.28
N PHE A 103 13.88 -23.62 -6.88
CA PHE A 103 14.84 -22.75 -6.21
C PHE A 103 14.94 -21.41 -6.97
N PRO A 104 14.53 -20.29 -6.35
CA PRO A 104 14.90 -18.96 -6.83
C PRO A 104 16.40 -18.67 -6.59
#